data_AF-A0A9E5DV49-F1
#
_entry.id   AF-A0A9E5DV49-F1
#
_cell.length_a   1.000
_cell.length_b   1.000
_cell.length_c   1.000
_cell.angle_alpha   90.00
_cell.angle_beta   90.00
_cell.angle_gamma   90.00
#
_symmetry.space_group_name_H-M   'P 1'
#
loop_
_entity.id
_entity.type
_entity.pdbx_description
1 polymer ?
#
loop_
_entity_poly.entity_id
_entity_poly.type
_entity_poly.pdbx_seq_one_letter_code
_entity_poly.pdbx_strand_id
1 'polypeptide(L)'
;MPIKIMLARSPREIDDALWLRHEVFVIEDGKFGGQALHGERLVDKFDAFPSVYHVVAYEDEHPVATMRLVRDSPVGLPVDELYDFTEFRARARDDLPALGPDWENRDAAVFGSAGMLAIRKPWRRRRDVIRAMFRMAATVCQSYGASHVVVVVNHETAGMYRRFGFVTLAEKIWVEEIGNHVIPLAGISKEFLSWALGSVVEFALADFQDSFERLVLRKDELVFAEGERGEHAYVVQTGEVRITRQTPDGRELTLANLGPGALFGELALIDDQSRAASAVALSDVELMTLDRASFQSQLQAHPERSRALFKVFARRMRSMDELAMVLAFARPDERLDFALDAARSGANPDPKQPLIRVFRGGPRELALMGAVAEELALARLELAAAQGQLEFSDRHISFHPR
;
A
#
# COMPACT_ATOMS: atom_id res chain seq x y z
N MET A 1 1.00 3.36 16.63
CA MET A 1 0.90 4.63 15.91
C MET A 1 1.08 4.36 14.44
N PRO A 2 0.39 5.14 13.58
CA PRO A 2 0.54 5.05 12.14
C PRO A 2 1.98 5.37 11.71
N ILE A 3 2.44 4.71 10.67
CA ILE A 3 3.74 4.98 10.04
C ILE A 3 3.50 5.57 8.67
N LYS A 4 3.90 6.82 8.47
CA LYS A 4 3.89 7.48 7.15
C LYS A 4 5.20 7.18 6.44
N ILE A 5 5.16 6.69 5.22
CA ILE A 5 6.34 6.45 4.38
C ILE A 5 6.21 7.28 3.13
N MET A 6 7.24 8.04 2.80
CA MET A 6 7.20 8.99 1.68
C MET A 6 8.57 9.16 1.04
N LEU A 7 8.58 9.72 -0.18
CA LEU A 7 9.79 10.35 -0.70
C LEU A 7 10.02 11.69 0.00
N ALA A 8 11.25 11.90 0.49
CA ALA A 8 11.69 13.19 0.98
C ALA A 8 11.81 14.18 -0.18
N ARG A 9 11.15 15.33 -0.05
CA ARG A 9 11.11 16.42 -1.02
C ARG A 9 11.58 17.73 -0.43
N SER A 10 11.26 18.00 0.83
CA SER A 10 11.69 19.21 1.51
C SER A 10 13.13 19.08 2.00
N PRO A 11 13.87 20.21 2.15
CA PRO A 11 15.19 20.20 2.75
C PRO A 11 15.23 19.52 4.12
N ARG A 12 14.18 19.70 4.93
CA ARG A 12 14.05 19.05 6.25
C ARG A 12 13.94 17.53 6.12
N GLU A 13 13.09 17.02 5.23
CA GLU A 13 12.90 15.57 5.06
C GLU A 13 14.17 14.89 4.51
N ILE A 14 14.90 15.57 3.62
CA ILE A 14 16.19 15.08 3.12
C ILE A 14 17.20 15.04 4.26
N ASP A 15 17.27 16.12 5.04
CA ASP A 15 18.15 16.21 6.21
C ASP A 15 17.85 15.12 7.25
N ASP A 16 16.57 14.86 7.54
CA ASP A 16 16.10 13.78 8.41
C ASP A 16 16.57 12.40 7.90
N ALA A 17 16.52 12.16 6.59
CA ALA A 17 17.03 10.93 5.99
C ALA A 17 18.55 10.76 6.22
N LEU A 18 19.31 11.82 5.99
CA LEU A 18 20.78 11.81 6.10
C LEU A 18 21.24 11.69 7.56
N TRP A 19 20.52 12.35 8.47
CA TRP A 19 20.75 12.24 9.91
C TRP A 19 20.42 10.84 10.41
N LEU A 20 19.27 10.29 10.02
CA LEU A 20 18.84 8.98 10.48
C LEU A 20 19.82 7.87 10.08
N ARG A 21 20.45 7.98 8.90
CA ARG A 21 21.54 7.06 8.50
C ARG A 21 22.73 7.14 9.46
N HIS A 22 23.14 8.35 9.82
CA HIS A 22 24.23 8.57 10.78
C HIS A 22 23.88 7.96 12.14
N GLU A 23 22.70 8.28 12.68
CA GLU A 23 22.21 7.74 13.95
C GLU A 23 22.19 6.21 13.97
N VAL A 24 21.64 5.59 12.93
CA VAL A 24 21.48 4.13 12.90
C VAL A 24 22.82 3.42 12.66
N PHE A 25 23.61 3.87 11.69
CA PHE A 25 24.82 3.14 11.32
C PHE A 25 26.01 3.48 12.21
N VAL A 26 26.24 4.77 12.49
CA VAL A 26 27.42 5.21 13.25
C VAL A 26 27.17 5.05 14.75
N ILE A 27 26.05 5.60 15.24
CA ILE A 27 25.78 5.67 16.69
C ILE A 27 25.19 4.34 17.22
N GLU A 28 24.12 3.82 16.61
CA GLU A 28 23.44 2.62 17.11
C GLU A 28 24.18 1.32 16.81
N ASP A 29 24.80 1.22 15.63
CA ASP A 29 25.44 -0.01 15.11
C ASP A 29 26.99 0.03 15.21
N GLY A 30 27.61 1.19 15.47
CA GLY A 30 29.07 1.31 15.58
C GLY A 30 29.84 1.12 14.27
N LYS A 31 29.20 1.31 13.11
CA LYS A 31 29.81 1.20 11.77
C LYS A 31 30.48 2.50 11.37
N PHE A 32 31.20 2.49 10.23
CA PHE A 32 31.91 3.67 9.70
C PHE A 32 32.91 4.28 10.70
N GLY A 33 33.62 3.43 11.44
CA GLY A 33 34.61 3.85 12.44
C GLY A 33 34.04 4.26 13.80
N GLY A 34 32.71 4.32 13.97
CA GLY A 34 32.04 4.47 15.28
C GLY A 34 32.29 5.79 16.01
N GLN A 35 32.96 6.76 15.39
CA GLN A 35 33.21 8.09 15.94
C GLN A 35 32.22 9.09 15.34
N ALA A 36 31.63 9.93 16.19
CA ALA A 36 30.73 10.99 15.75
C ALA A 36 31.48 11.95 14.79
N LEU A 37 30.91 12.15 13.59
CA LEU A 37 31.47 13.06 12.59
C LEU A 37 31.04 14.51 12.87
N HIS A 38 31.87 15.47 12.49
CA HIS A 38 31.52 16.88 12.57
C HIS A 38 30.36 17.18 11.59
N GLY A 39 29.19 17.54 12.09
CA GLY A 39 27.99 17.84 11.27
C GLY A 39 26.96 16.71 11.16
N GLU A 40 27.10 15.60 11.90
CA GLU A 40 26.05 14.59 12.17
C GLU A 40 25.21 14.08 10.97
N ARG A 41 25.77 13.98 9.76
CA ARG A 41 25.09 13.41 8.57
C ARG A 41 25.98 12.37 7.91
N LEU A 42 25.38 11.25 7.49
CA LEU A 42 26.08 10.24 6.67
C LEU A 42 25.73 10.46 5.20
N VAL A 43 26.67 11.02 4.46
CA VAL A 43 26.52 11.44 3.06
C VAL A 43 27.68 10.94 2.20
N ASP A 44 27.42 10.71 0.92
CA ASP A 44 28.45 10.56 -0.10
C ASP A 44 28.16 11.46 -1.31
N LYS A 45 29.01 11.39 -2.35
CA LYS A 45 28.85 12.23 -3.56
C LYS A 45 27.51 11.99 -4.28
N PHE A 46 26.92 10.79 -4.16
CA PHE A 46 25.70 10.45 -4.89
C PHE A 46 24.49 11.16 -4.31
N ASP A 47 24.45 11.43 -3.00
CA ASP A 47 23.34 12.15 -2.35
C ASP A 47 23.16 13.58 -2.89
N ALA A 48 24.14 14.12 -3.64
CA ALA A 48 24.03 15.41 -4.33
C ALA A 48 23.41 15.32 -5.74
N PHE A 49 23.18 14.13 -6.28
CA PHE A 49 22.71 13.95 -7.66
C PHE A 49 21.18 13.91 -7.77
N PRO A 50 20.59 14.52 -8.82
CA PRO A 50 19.15 14.50 -9.05
C PRO A 50 18.56 13.11 -9.28
N SER A 51 19.38 12.11 -9.59
CA SER A 51 18.96 10.72 -9.78
C SER A 51 18.82 9.94 -8.47
N VAL A 52 19.04 10.59 -7.32
CA VAL A 52 18.90 9.99 -5.99
C VAL A 52 17.57 10.38 -5.36
N TYR A 53 16.92 9.37 -4.80
CA TYR A 53 15.67 9.50 -4.06
C TYR A 53 15.88 9.00 -2.64
N HIS A 54 15.41 9.78 -1.67
CA HIS A 54 15.44 9.42 -0.26
C HIS A 54 14.03 9.01 0.16
N VAL A 55 13.85 7.77 0.57
CA VAL A 55 12.61 7.33 1.23
C VAL A 55 12.78 7.53 2.72
N VAL A 56 11.78 8.09 3.39
CA VAL A 56 11.75 8.24 4.85
C VAL A 56 10.42 7.72 5.39
N ALA A 57 10.49 7.02 6.52
CA ALA A 57 9.34 6.62 7.31
C ALA A 57 9.32 7.43 8.61
N TYR A 58 8.16 7.95 8.95
CA TYR A 58 7.90 8.69 10.18
C TYR A 58 6.86 7.95 11.03
N GLU A 59 7.09 7.92 12.34
CA GLU A 59 6.04 7.74 13.34
C GLU A 59 5.75 9.13 13.90
N ASP A 60 4.55 9.65 13.65
CA ASP A 60 4.21 11.07 13.80
C ASP A 60 5.20 11.98 13.04
N GLU A 61 6.00 12.78 13.77
CA GLU A 61 7.01 13.70 13.22
C GLU A 61 8.45 13.17 13.37
N HIS A 62 8.63 11.94 13.87
CA HIS A 62 9.94 11.38 14.18
C HIS A 62 10.38 10.39 13.08
N PRO A 63 11.54 10.60 12.43
CA PRO A 63 12.02 9.67 11.41
C PRO A 63 12.51 8.36 12.06
N VAL A 64 11.94 7.23 11.60
CA VAL A 64 12.16 5.89 12.16
C VAL A 64 12.86 4.93 11.19
N ALA A 65 12.72 5.15 9.89
CA ALA A 65 13.45 4.42 8.86
C ALA A 65 13.75 5.28 7.65
N THR A 66 14.81 4.96 6.92
CA THR A 66 15.14 5.58 5.64
C THR A 66 15.82 4.58 4.70
N MET A 67 15.70 4.80 3.39
CA MET A 67 16.56 4.16 2.40
C MET A 67 16.92 5.12 1.28
N ARG A 68 18.03 4.82 0.60
CA ARG A 68 18.44 5.48 -0.62
C ARG A 68 18.04 4.64 -1.82
N LEU A 69 17.47 5.28 -2.83
CA LEU A 69 17.23 4.72 -4.15
C LEU A 69 17.99 5.57 -5.17
N VAL A 70 18.61 4.93 -6.15
CA VAL A 70 19.42 5.62 -7.15
C VAL A 70 19.04 5.10 -8.52
N ARG A 71 18.64 6.02 -9.40
CA ARG A 71 18.55 5.77 -10.84
C ARG A 71 19.95 5.87 -11.44
N ASP A 72 20.30 4.91 -12.29
CA ASP A 72 21.59 4.91 -12.96
C ASP A 72 21.79 6.15 -13.85
N SER A 73 23.04 6.56 -13.98
CA SER A 73 23.45 7.79 -14.66
C SER A 73 24.87 7.65 -15.22
N PRO A 74 25.37 8.59 -16.03
CA PRO A 74 26.74 8.51 -16.57
C PRO A 74 27.85 8.46 -15.52
N VAL A 75 27.57 8.83 -14.26
CA VAL A 75 28.52 8.75 -13.14
C VAL A 75 28.42 7.41 -12.37
N GLY A 76 27.57 6.49 -12.82
CA GLY A 76 27.37 5.16 -12.24
C GLY A 76 26.46 5.15 -11.02
N LEU A 77 26.42 4.00 -10.35
CA LEU A 77 25.69 3.75 -9.11
C LEU A 77 26.66 3.63 -7.93
N PRO A 78 26.23 3.93 -6.69
CA PRO A 78 27.07 3.75 -5.50
C PRO A 78 27.61 2.32 -5.34
N VAL A 79 26.86 1.33 -5.79
CA VAL A 79 27.25 -0.07 -5.70
C VAL A 79 28.40 -0.45 -6.64
N ASP A 80 28.62 0.33 -7.71
CA ASP A 80 29.73 0.10 -8.65
C ASP A 80 31.10 0.38 -7.99
N GLU A 81 31.14 1.11 -6.85
CA GLU A 81 32.36 1.31 -6.06
C GLU A 81 32.72 0.08 -5.20
N LEU A 82 31.77 -0.84 -5.02
CA LEU A 82 31.93 -2.03 -4.17
C LEU A 82 32.08 -3.32 -4.97
N TYR A 83 31.60 -3.35 -6.22
CA TYR A 83 31.63 -4.53 -7.08
C TYR A 83 31.49 -4.17 -8.56
N ASP A 84 32.16 -4.92 -9.44
CA ASP A 84 32.07 -4.74 -10.89
C ASP A 84 30.84 -5.48 -11.47
N PHE A 85 29.82 -4.71 -11.85
CA PHE A 85 28.59 -5.24 -12.46
C PHE A 85 28.65 -5.33 -14.00
N THR A 86 29.80 -5.10 -14.64
CA THR A 86 29.93 -5.03 -16.11
C THR A 86 29.38 -6.28 -16.81
N GLU A 87 29.71 -7.47 -16.30
CA GLU A 87 29.22 -8.73 -16.87
C GLU A 87 27.68 -8.87 -16.77
N PHE A 88 27.10 -8.48 -15.63
CA PHE A 88 25.64 -8.47 -15.45
C PHE A 88 24.97 -7.46 -16.38
N ARG A 89 25.56 -6.27 -16.51
CA ARG A 89 25.03 -5.18 -17.35
C ARG A 89 25.05 -5.55 -18.83
N ALA A 90 26.08 -6.28 -19.27
CA ALA A 90 26.22 -6.72 -20.67
C ALA A 90 25.11 -7.68 -21.11
N ARG A 91 24.65 -8.57 -20.22
CA ARG A 91 23.57 -9.55 -20.52
C ARG A 91 22.16 -9.03 -20.32
N ALA A 92 21.98 -7.92 -19.60
CA ALA A 92 20.66 -7.37 -19.26
C ALA A 92 19.79 -7.00 -20.48
N ARG A 93 20.39 -6.85 -21.66
CA ARG A 93 19.65 -6.62 -22.90
C ARG A 93 18.83 -7.85 -23.31
N ASP A 94 19.35 -9.04 -23.06
CA ASP A 94 18.72 -10.31 -23.41
C ASP A 94 17.46 -10.57 -22.56
N ASP A 95 17.36 -9.92 -21.40
CA ASP A 95 16.22 -10.01 -20.48
C ASP A 95 15.06 -9.06 -20.86
N LEU A 96 15.30 -8.04 -21.70
CA LEU A 96 14.30 -7.01 -22.00
C LEU A 96 13.01 -7.55 -22.64
N PRO A 97 13.04 -8.48 -23.62
CA PRO A 97 11.81 -9.02 -24.20
C PRO A 97 10.92 -9.72 -23.17
N ALA A 98 11.50 -10.30 -22.11
CA ALA A 98 10.73 -10.99 -21.06
C ALA A 98 9.99 -10.02 -20.11
N LEU A 99 10.33 -8.73 -20.13
CA LEU A 99 9.69 -7.69 -19.31
C LEU A 99 8.31 -7.29 -19.83
N GLY A 100 8.01 -7.55 -21.11
CA GLY A 100 6.72 -7.30 -21.74
C GLY A 100 6.81 -6.38 -22.97
N PRO A 101 5.66 -6.07 -23.62
CA PRO A 101 5.63 -5.37 -24.90
C PRO A 101 6.33 -4.00 -24.89
N ASP A 102 6.24 -3.26 -23.78
CA ASP A 102 6.88 -1.95 -23.61
C ASP A 102 8.42 -2.00 -23.60
N TRP A 103 8.99 -3.20 -23.47
CA TRP A 103 10.41 -3.46 -23.35
C TRP A 103 10.99 -4.19 -24.57
N GLU A 104 10.16 -4.85 -25.39
CA GLU A 104 10.61 -5.63 -26.56
C GLU A 104 11.47 -4.82 -27.53
N ASN A 105 11.19 -3.53 -27.69
CA ASN A 105 11.86 -2.64 -28.64
C ASN A 105 12.80 -1.61 -27.99
N ARG A 106 13.13 -1.74 -26.71
CA ARG A 106 14.03 -0.80 -26.05
C ARG A 106 15.49 -1.11 -26.35
N ASP A 107 16.25 -0.07 -26.67
CA ASP A 107 17.66 -0.21 -27.02
C ASP A 107 18.57 -0.54 -25.83
N ALA A 108 18.18 -0.13 -24.62
CA ALA A 108 19.01 -0.23 -23.42
C ALA A 108 18.19 -0.59 -22.17
N ALA A 109 18.82 -1.38 -21.29
CA ALA A 109 18.34 -1.61 -19.95
C ALA A 109 18.46 -0.33 -19.09
N VAL A 110 17.55 -0.17 -18.13
CA VAL A 110 17.57 0.92 -17.16
C VAL A 110 17.86 0.30 -15.80
N PHE A 111 18.96 0.73 -15.19
CA PHE A 111 19.39 0.21 -13.90
C PHE A 111 18.95 1.13 -12.76
N GLY A 112 18.61 0.49 -11.65
CA GLY A 112 18.46 1.14 -10.36
C GLY A 112 19.29 0.45 -9.29
N SER A 113 19.49 1.14 -8.18
CA SER A 113 20.04 0.56 -6.96
C SER A 113 19.26 1.02 -5.74
N ALA A 114 19.25 0.19 -4.71
CA ALA A 114 18.74 0.51 -3.39
C ALA A 114 19.83 0.23 -2.35
N GLY A 115 20.02 1.15 -1.41
CA GLY A 115 21.05 1.04 -0.37
C GLY A 115 20.73 1.91 0.83
N MET A 116 21.66 1.98 1.78
CA MET A 116 21.52 2.80 3.00
C MET A 116 20.20 2.59 3.75
N LEU A 117 19.70 1.35 3.81
CA LEU A 117 18.50 1.01 4.57
C LEU A 117 18.80 1.08 6.07
N ALA A 118 18.45 2.21 6.68
CA ALA A 118 18.61 2.47 8.11
C ALA A 118 17.26 2.41 8.79
N ILE A 119 17.14 1.59 9.85
CA ILE A 119 15.90 1.44 10.63
C ILE A 119 16.28 1.47 12.12
N ARG A 120 15.66 2.36 12.90
CA ARG A 120 15.89 2.41 14.36
C ARG A 120 15.53 1.08 15.02
N LYS A 121 16.29 0.69 16.05
CA LYS A 121 16.15 -0.61 16.75
C LYS A 121 14.69 -1.05 17.03
N PRO A 122 13.78 -0.20 17.55
CA PRO A 122 12.40 -0.62 17.85
C PRO A 122 11.58 -1.07 16.62
N TRP A 123 11.90 -0.56 15.42
CA TRP A 123 11.17 -0.88 14.18
C TRP A 123 11.84 -1.99 13.34
N ARG A 124 13.05 -2.46 13.71
CA ARG A 124 13.75 -3.52 12.96
C ARG A 124 12.99 -4.87 12.93
N ARG A 125 12.01 -5.07 13.83
CA ARG A 125 11.14 -6.26 13.87
C ARG A 125 9.74 -6.02 13.29
N ARG A 126 9.40 -4.78 12.88
CA ARG A 126 8.14 -4.40 12.24
C ARG A 126 8.16 -4.81 10.76
N ARG A 127 7.72 -6.04 10.46
CA ARG A 127 7.70 -6.59 9.10
C ARG A 127 6.81 -5.79 8.15
N ASP A 128 5.73 -5.23 8.65
CA ASP A 128 4.84 -4.30 7.97
C ASP A 128 5.58 -3.05 7.49
N VAL A 129 6.36 -2.39 8.36
CA VAL A 129 7.16 -1.21 8.01
C VAL A 129 8.23 -1.56 6.98
N ILE A 130 8.97 -2.65 7.18
CA ILE A 130 10.01 -3.10 6.24
C ILE A 130 9.41 -3.38 4.87
N ARG A 131 8.30 -4.12 4.80
CA ARG A 131 7.63 -4.44 3.52
C ARG A 131 7.13 -3.17 2.84
N ALA A 132 6.54 -2.23 3.57
CA ALA A 132 6.07 -0.98 3.01
C ALA A 132 7.21 -0.10 2.48
N MET A 133 8.38 -0.09 3.14
CA MET A 133 9.62 0.53 2.63
C MET A 133 10.05 -0.10 1.29
N PHE A 134 10.08 -1.43 1.18
CA PHE A 134 10.41 -2.10 -0.09
C PHE A 134 9.35 -1.89 -1.18
N ARG A 135 8.07 -1.83 -0.81
CA ARG A 135 7.02 -1.49 -1.77
C ARG A 135 7.17 -0.04 -2.26
N MET A 136 7.60 0.88 -1.40
CA MET A 136 7.94 2.24 -1.82
C MET A 136 9.10 2.22 -2.82
N ALA A 137 10.15 1.45 -2.54
CA ALA A 137 11.26 1.27 -3.46
C ALA A 137 10.82 0.74 -4.83
N ALA A 138 9.90 -0.23 -4.85
CA ALA A 138 9.31 -0.73 -6.08
C ALA A 138 8.57 0.37 -6.86
N THR A 139 7.76 1.20 -6.19
CA THR A 139 7.02 2.28 -6.85
C THR A 139 7.96 3.32 -7.47
N VAL A 140 9.05 3.67 -6.77
CA VAL A 140 10.07 4.59 -7.29
C VAL A 140 10.87 3.96 -8.44
N CYS A 141 11.27 2.69 -8.33
CA CYS A 141 11.92 1.98 -9.44
C CYS A 141 11.04 1.93 -10.69
N GLN A 142 9.74 1.72 -10.51
CA GLN A 142 8.79 1.70 -11.61
C GLN A 142 8.67 3.07 -12.30
N SER A 143 8.78 4.18 -11.57
CA SER A 143 8.50 5.50 -12.14
C SER A 143 9.50 5.97 -13.18
N TYR A 144 10.78 5.65 -12.98
CA TYR A 144 11.80 5.90 -14.01
C TYR A 144 12.00 4.70 -14.92
N GLY A 145 11.15 3.68 -14.81
CA GLY A 145 11.15 2.47 -15.62
C GLY A 145 12.42 1.66 -15.45
N ALA A 146 12.84 1.35 -14.23
CA ALA A 146 13.95 0.40 -14.01
C ALA A 146 13.60 -0.96 -14.61
N SER A 147 14.44 -1.51 -15.50
CA SER A 147 14.33 -2.92 -15.90
C SER A 147 15.11 -3.84 -14.99
N HIS A 148 16.22 -3.35 -14.43
CA HIS A 148 17.14 -4.14 -13.61
C HIS A 148 17.50 -3.40 -12.33
N VAL A 149 17.77 -4.16 -11.28
CA VAL A 149 18.23 -3.61 -10.00
C VAL A 149 19.51 -4.32 -9.59
N VAL A 150 20.54 -3.54 -9.25
CA VAL A 150 21.81 -4.02 -8.71
C VAL A 150 22.00 -3.49 -7.29
N VAL A 151 22.40 -4.37 -6.37
CA VAL A 151 22.53 -4.03 -4.95
C VAL A 151 23.75 -4.71 -4.34
N VAL A 152 24.35 -4.06 -3.35
CA VAL A 152 25.34 -4.68 -2.47
C VAL A 152 24.78 -4.59 -1.06
N VAL A 153 24.52 -5.75 -0.45
CA VAL A 153 23.75 -5.84 0.79
C VAL A 153 24.54 -6.57 1.86
N ASN A 154 24.22 -6.34 3.14
CA ASN A 154 24.78 -7.12 4.23
C ASN A 154 24.45 -8.61 4.02
N HIS A 155 25.46 -9.48 4.15
CA HIS A 155 25.32 -10.93 3.99
C HIS A 155 24.15 -11.54 4.80
N GLU A 156 23.86 -11.01 5.99
CA GLU A 156 22.75 -11.44 6.85
C GLU A 156 21.37 -11.21 6.20
N THR A 157 21.27 -10.18 5.36
CA THR A 157 20.03 -9.77 4.70
C THR A 157 19.87 -10.31 3.28
N ALA A 158 20.93 -10.87 2.68
CA ALA A 158 20.93 -11.35 1.30
C ALA A 158 19.84 -12.41 1.02
N GLY A 159 19.50 -13.23 2.02
CA GLY A 159 18.41 -14.21 1.90
C GLY A 159 17.03 -13.58 1.66
N MET A 160 16.81 -12.31 2.03
CA MET A 160 15.59 -11.58 1.71
C MET A 160 15.51 -11.25 0.21
N TYR A 161 16.58 -10.72 -0.36
CA TYR A 161 16.65 -10.34 -1.77
C TYR A 161 16.51 -11.54 -2.71
N ARG A 162 17.06 -12.69 -2.34
CA ARG A 162 16.87 -13.94 -3.10
C ARG A 162 15.40 -14.35 -3.21
N ARG A 163 14.58 -14.07 -2.18
CA ARG A 163 13.12 -14.32 -2.24
C ARG A 163 12.39 -13.36 -3.19
N PHE A 164 12.99 -12.24 -3.54
CA PHE A 164 12.50 -11.30 -4.53
C PHE A 164 13.04 -11.58 -5.94
N GLY A 165 13.77 -12.68 -6.14
CA GLY A 165 14.32 -13.06 -7.45
C GLY A 165 15.76 -12.64 -7.72
N PHE A 166 16.42 -11.97 -6.75
CA PHE A 166 17.79 -11.50 -6.96
C PHE A 166 18.78 -12.68 -6.92
N VAL A 167 19.67 -12.72 -7.90
CA VAL A 167 20.77 -13.68 -7.98
C VAL A 167 22.02 -13.13 -7.33
N THR A 168 22.77 -14.01 -6.66
CA THR A 168 24.07 -13.66 -6.08
C THR A 168 25.14 -13.67 -7.17
N LEU A 169 25.94 -12.61 -7.28
CA LEU A 169 26.94 -12.46 -8.34
C LEU A 169 28.34 -12.87 -7.91
N ALA A 170 28.66 -12.77 -6.63
CA ALA A 170 29.94 -13.20 -6.06
C ALA A 170 29.76 -13.72 -4.63
N GLU A 171 30.82 -14.34 -4.12
CA GLU A 171 30.91 -14.70 -2.70
C GLU A 171 30.89 -13.46 -1.78
N LYS A 172 30.95 -13.68 -0.47
CA LYS A 172 31.01 -12.61 0.52
C LYS A 172 32.30 -11.78 0.37
N ILE A 173 32.17 -10.46 0.35
CA ILE A 173 33.27 -9.49 0.23
C ILE A 173 33.38 -8.72 1.55
N TRP A 174 34.57 -8.59 2.12
CA TRP A 174 34.81 -7.70 3.26
C TRP A 174 35.04 -6.27 2.78
N VAL A 175 34.31 -5.31 3.34
CA VAL A 175 34.49 -3.88 3.04
C VAL A 175 34.93 -3.18 4.32
N GLU A 176 36.18 -2.69 4.33
CA GLU A 176 36.83 -2.13 5.51
C GLU A 176 36.12 -0.84 5.98
N GLU A 177 35.72 0.01 5.04
CA GLU A 177 35.04 1.28 5.30
C GLU A 177 33.69 1.09 6.01
N ILE A 178 33.00 -0.02 5.70
CA ILE A 178 31.72 -0.39 6.31
C ILE A 178 31.95 -1.20 7.60
N GLY A 179 33.06 -1.94 7.68
CA GLY A 179 33.36 -2.89 8.74
C GLY A 179 32.45 -4.12 8.69
N ASN A 180 32.08 -4.61 7.51
CA ASN A 180 31.16 -5.74 7.38
C ASN A 180 31.36 -6.56 6.09
N HIS A 181 30.85 -7.79 6.09
CA HIS A 181 30.72 -8.62 4.91
C HIS A 181 29.46 -8.26 4.11
N VAL A 182 29.63 -8.01 2.83
CA VAL A 182 28.57 -7.71 1.87
C VAL A 182 28.49 -8.77 0.77
N ILE A 183 27.36 -8.82 0.10
CA ILE A 183 27.12 -9.71 -1.05
C ILE A 183 26.56 -8.85 -2.19
N PRO A 184 27.17 -8.87 -3.39
CA PRO A 184 26.59 -8.27 -4.58
C PRO A 184 25.47 -9.16 -5.14
N LEU A 185 24.32 -8.56 -5.38
CA LEU A 185 23.19 -9.22 -6.02
C LEU A 185 22.64 -8.35 -7.16
N ALA A 186 21.97 -9.00 -8.09
CA ALA A 186 21.25 -8.33 -9.15
C ALA A 186 19.98 -9.10 -9.53
N GLY A 187 19.01 -8.41 -10.12
CA GLY A 187 17.75 -9.04 -10.52
C GLY A 187 16.99 -8.23 -11.54
N ILE A 188 16.06 -8.91 -12.20
CA ILE A 188 15.09 -8.31 -13.11
C ILE A 188 13.99 -7.66 -12.26
N SER A 189 13.70 -6.39 -12.52
CA SER A 189 12.72 -5.60 -11.75
C SER A 189 11.33 -6.22 -11.70
N LYS A 190 10.88 -6.89 -12.78
CA LYS A 190 9.54 -7.46 -12.92
C LYS A 190 9.12 -8.33 -11.74
N GLU A 191 10.00 -9.20 -11.26
CA GLU A 191 9.69 -10.11 -10.14
C GLU A 191 9.50 -9.33 -8.84
N PHE A 192 10.40 -8.39 -8.57
CA PHE A 192 10.32 -7.50 -7.42
C PHE A 192 9.07 -6.60 -7.47
N LEU A 193 8.77 -6.03 -8.63
CA LEU A 193 7.59 -5.19 -8.86
C LEU A 193 6.30 -6.00 -8.70
N SER A 194 6.23 -7.19 -9.28
CA SER A 194 5.09 -8.11 -9.14
C SER A 194 4.81 -8.46 -7.68
N TRP A 195 5.85 -8.80 -6.92
CA TRP A 195 5.74 -9.03 -5.48
C TRP A 195 5.25 -7.78 -4.72
N ALA A 196 5.81 -6.62 -5.02
CA ALA A 196 5.57 -5.39 -4.27
C ALA A 196 4.19 -4.79 -4.54
N LEU A 197 3.73 -4.87 -5.78
CA LEU A 197 2.56 -4.16 -6.27
C LEU A 197 1.35 -5.09 -6.47
N GLY A 198 1.58 -6.41 -6.51
CA GLY A 198 0.54 -7.41 -6.70
C GLY A 198 -0.27 -7.20 -7.98
N SER A 199 -1.53 -7.64 -7.96
CA SER A 199 -2.53 -7.39 -9.01
C SER A 199 -3.41 -6.16 -8.72
N VAL A 200 -2.95 -5.26 -7.84
CA VAL A 200 -3.77 -4.16 -7.32
C VAL A 200 -3.99 -3.11 -8.41
N VAL A 201 -5.07 -3.35 -9.14
CA VAL A 201 -5.97 -2.46 -9.88
C VAL A 201 -5.33 -1.62 -10.99
N GLU A 202 -5.80 -1.89 -12.22
CA GLU A 202 -5.75 -1.10 -13.47
C GLU A 202 -6.03 0.42 -13.33
N PHE A 203 -6.36 0.89 -12.13
CA PHE A 203 -6.62 2.29 -11.84
C PHE A 203 -5.45 3.02 -11.17
N ALA A 204 -4.45 2.35 -10.57
CA ALA A 204 -3.81 2.93 -9.38
C ALA A 204 -2.27 3.05 -9.31
N LEU A 205 -1.44 2.50 -10.20
CA LEU A 205 0.02 2.48 -9.93
C LEU A 205 0.93 3.05 -11.02
N ALA A 206 0.58 2.93 -12.30
CA ALA A 206 1.50 3.34 -13.36
C ALA A 206 1.76 4.86 -13.38
N ASP A 207 0.78 5.68 -13.00
CA ASP A 207 0.85 7.15 -13.19
C ASP A 207 0.70 7.97 -11.89
N PHE A 208 0.57 7.32 -10.73
CA PHE A 208 0.67 8.00 -9.41
C PHE A 208 2.11 8.10 -8.92
N GLN A 209 3.04 8.12 -9.88
CA GLN A 209 4.46 8.27 -9.61
C GLN A 209 4.71 9.52 -8.75
N ASP A 210 3.95 10.59 -8.93
CA ASP A 210 4.16 11.81 -8.14
C ASP A 210 3.52 11.79 -6.75
N SER A 211 2.90 10.69 -6.31
CA SER A 211 2.31 10.53 -4.98
C SER A 211 2.76 9.23 -4.31
N PHE A 212 4.07 9.05 -4.20
CA PHE A 212 4.74 7.98 -3.47
C PHE A 212 4.60 8.14 -1.95
N GLU A 213 3.37 8.13 -1.45
CA GLU A 213 3.11 8.13 -0.03
C GLU A 213 2.32 6.88 0.37
N ARG A 214 2.71 6.32 1.51
CA ARG A 214 2.09 5.14 2.10
C ARG A 214 1.81 5.39 3.56
N LEU A 215 0.72 4.84 4.05
CA LEU A 215 0.35 4.89 5.46
C LEU A 215 0.14 3.46 5.96
N VAL A 216 0.92 3.06 6.96
CA VAL A 216 0.79 1.76 7.64
C VAL A 216 0.11 2.00 8.97
N LEU A 217 -1.07 1.40 9.17
CA LEU A 217 -1.80 1.46 10.42
C LEU A 217 -1.95 0.08 11.03
N ARG A 218 -1.97 0.01 12.35
CA ARG A 218 -2.39 -1.18 13.08
C ARG A 218 -3.91 -1.27 13.14
N LYS A 219 -4.40 -2.47 13.44
CA LYS A 219 -5.81 -2.67 13.78
C LYS A 219 -6.29 -1.65 14.82
N ASP A 220 -7.52 -1.17 14.62
CA ASP A 220 -8.26 -0.21 15.44
C ASP A 220 -7.72 1.24 15.39
N GLU A 221 -6.67 1.53 14.62
CA GLU A 221 -6.20 2.91 14.39
C GLU A 221 -7.10 3.65 13.38
N LEU A 222 -7.32 4.94 13.65
CA LEU A 222 -8.14 5.83 12.82
C LEU A 222 -7.34 6.32 11.61
N VAL A 223 -7.93 6.27 10.42
CA VAL A 223 -7.39 6.88 9.19
C VAL A 223 -7.80 8.35 9.11
N PHE A 224 -9.09 8.63 9.33
CA PHE A 224 -9.66 9.97 9.49
C PHE A 224 -11.03 9.89 10.16
N ALA A 225 -11.47 10.99 10.79
CA ALA A 225 -12.80 11.10 11.39
C ALA A 225 -13.82 11.78 10.45
N GLU A 226 -15.10 11.46 10.64
CA GLU A 226 -16.23 12.23 10.08
C GLU A 226 -16.11 13.71 10.47
N GLY A 227 -16.39 14.60 9.51
CA GLY A 227 -16.32 16.05 9.71
C GLY A 227 -14.93 16.67 9.56
N GLU A 228 -13.85 15.88 9.51
CA GLU A 228 -12.51 16.40 9.25
C GLU A 228 -12.38 16.94 7.81
N ARG A 229 -11.41 17.82 7.58
CA ARG A 229 -11.09 18.28 6.22
C ARG A 229 -10.36 17.16 5.46
N GLY A 230 -10.84 16.83 4.26
CA GLY A 230 -10.21 15.80 3.44
C GLY A 230 -9.09 16.36 2.55
N GLU A 231 -7.84 16.00 2.87
CA GLU A 231 -6.66 16.38 2.05
C GLU A 231 -6.09 15.23 1.23
N HIS A 232 -6.51 13.99 1.52
CA HIS A 232 -6.01 12.79 0.86
C HIS A 232 -7.14 11.81 0.50
N ALA A 233 -6.97 11.08 -0.59
CA ALA A 233 -7.67 9.84 -0.89
C ALA A 233 -6.75 8.64 -0.61
N TYR A 234 -7.35 7.47 -0.44
CA TYR A 234 -6.63 6.27 0.00
C TYR A 234 -7.02 5.08 -0.86
N VAL A 235 -6.04 4.25 -1.21
CA VAL A 235 -6.25 2.93 -1.80
C VAL A 235 -5.73 1.87 -0.85
N VAL A 236 -6.58 0.91 -0.48
CA VAL A 236 -6.17 -0.21 0.37
C VAL A 236 -5.19 -1.09 -0.42
N GLN A 237 -3.96 -1.24 0.08
CA GLN A 237 -2.96 -2.15 -0.48
C GLN A 237 -3.06 -3.52 0.20
N THR A 238 -3.14 -3.52 1.54
CA THR A 238 -3.33 -4.74 2.35
C THR A 238 -4.21 -4.44 3.55
N GLY A 239 -4.85 -5.48 4.10
CA GLY A 239 -5.75 -5.37 5.26
C GLY A 239 -7.18 -4.97 4.89
N GLU A 240 -7.96 -4.60 5.89
CA GLU A 240 -9.35 -4.17 5.76
C GLU A 240 -9.57 -2.83 6.49
N VAL A 241 -10.30 -1.91 5.87
CA VAL A 241 -10.73 -0.63 6.48
C VAL A 241 -12.24 -0.62 6.64
N ARG A 242 -12.72 -0.28 7.83
CA ARG A 242 -14.15 -0.08 8.10
C ARG A 242 -14.51 1.40 7.93
N ILE A 243 -15.55 1.68 7.16
CA ILE A 243 -16.16 3.01 7.05
C ILE A 243 -17.35 3.07 8.02
N THR A 244 -17.35 4.05 8.91
CA THR A 244 -18.40 4.21 9.92
C THR A 244 -18.96 5.62 9.94
N ARG A 245 -20.21 5.77 10.41
CA ARG A 245 -20.85 7.06 10.58
C ARG A 245 -21.63 7.11 11.89
N GLN A 246 -21.65 8.25 12.54
CA GLN A 246 -22.48 8.47 13.72
C GLN A 246 -23.94 8.66 13.29
N THR A 247 -24.87 7.94 13.92
CA THR A 247 -26.30 8.15 13.76
C THR A 247 -26.78 9.30 14.66
N PRO A 248 -27.96 9.91 14.40
CA PRO A 248 -28.47 11.02 15.21
C PRO A 248 -28.66 10.70 16.71
N ASP A 249 -28.83 9.43 17.06
CA ASP A 249 -28.94 8.93 18.43
C ASP A 249 -27.59 8.49 19.03
N GLY A 250 -26.47 8.79 18.36
CA GLY A 250 -25.11 8.56 18.85
C GLY A 250 -24.58 7.13 18.71
N ARG A 251 -25.24 6.27 17.92
CA ARG A 251 -24.73 4.94 17.59
C ARG A 251 -23.77 5.01 16.41
N GLU A 252 -22.83 4.08 16.36
CA GLU A 252 -21.95 3.94 15.19
C GLU A 252 -22.56 2.95 14.21
N LEU A 253 -22.80 3.39 12.98
CA LEU A 253 -23.27 2.58 11.86
C LEU A 253 -22.08 2.23 10.95
N THR A 254 -21.89 0.95 10.64
CA THR A 254 -20.91 0.53 9.64
C THR A 254 -21.51 0.70 8.24
N LEU A 255 -20.91 1.54 7.42
CA LEU A 255 -21.34 1.77 6.04
C LEU A 255 -20.73 0.75 5.06
N ALA A 256 -19.47 0.37 5.29
CA ALA A 256 -18.75 -0.58 4.43
C ALA A 256 -17.50 -1.14 5.12
N ASN A 257 -17.07 -2.34 4.71
CA ASN A 257 -15.72 -2.84 4.95
C ASN A 257 -14.99 -2.93 3.60
N LEU A 258 -13.83 -2.29 3.50
CA LEU A 258 -13.06 -2.11 2.27
C LEU A 258 -11.78 -2.95 2.33
N GLY A 259 -11.58 -3.82 1.34
CA GLY A 259 -10.37 -4.63 1.19
C GLY A 259 -9.43 -4.09 0.11
N PRO A 260 -8.36 -4.84 -0.23
CA PRO A 260 -7.36 -4.43 -1.22
C PRO A 260 -7.97 -3.97 -2.56
N GLY A 261 -7.45 -2.88 -3.10
CA GLY A 261 -7.91 -2.24 -4.34
C GLY A 261 -9.06 -1.23 -4.17
N ALA A 262 -9.69 -1.16 -3.00
CA ALA A 262 -10.75 -0.19 -2.75
C ALA A 262 -10.19 1.24 -2.61
N LEU A 263 -10.76 2.18 -3.38
CA LEU A 263 -10.56 3.62 -3.24
C LEU A 263 -11.58 4.21 -2.25
N PHE A 264 -11.11 5.02 -1.30
CA PHE A 264 -11.97 5.72 -0.34
C PHE A 264 -11.39 7.08 0.09
N GLY A 265 -12.24 7.89 0.72
CA GLY A 265 -11.90 9.26 1.12
C GLY A 265 -11.87 10.25 -0.06
N GLU A 266 -12.25 9.81 -1.26
CA GLU A 266 -12.25 10.58 -2.50
C GLU A 266 -13.29 11.68 -2.53
N LEU A 267 -14.43 11.51 -1.85
CA LEU A 267 -15.56 12.45 -1.93
C LEU A 267 -15.15 13.87 -1.55
N ALA A 268 -14.50 14.03 -0.40
CA ALA A 268 -14.02 15.32 0.11
C ALA A 268 -13.02 16.03 -0.83
N LEU A 269 -12.37 15.29 -1.73
CA LEU A 269 -11.43 15.84 -2.72
C LEU A 269 -12.14 16.32 -3.99
N ILE A 270 -13.37 15.85 -4.22
CA ILE A 270 -14.16 16.08 -5.43
C ILE A 270 -15.20 17.18 -5.21
N ASP A 271 -15.87 17.19 -4.06
CA ASP A 271 -16.94 18.14 -3.74
C ASP A 271 -16.51 19.25 -2.76
N ASP A 272 -15.24 19.24 -2.35
CA ASP A 272 -14.63 20.16 -1.40
C ASP A 272 -15.33 20.22 -0.02
N GLN A 273 -16.04 19.16 0.35
CA GLN A 273 -16.68 19.02 1.66
C GLN A 273 -15.78 18.34 2.70
N SER A 274 -16.22 18.35 3.95
CA SER A 274 -15.63 17.54 5.02
C SER A 274 -15.83 16.04 4.78
N ARG A 275 -15.06 15.19 5.48
CA ARG A 275 -15.22 13.73 5.48
C ARG A 275 -16.67 13.37 5.83
N ALA A 276 -17.34 12.66 4.92
CA ALA A 276 -18.72 12.23 5.08
C ALA A 276 -18.91 11.08 6.10
N ALA A 277 -17.82 10.43 6.50
CA ALA A 277 -17.78 9.27 7.37
C ALA A 277 -16.37 9.16 8.00
N SER A 278 -16.24 8.36 9.07
CA SER A 278 -14.96 7.95 9.64
C SER A 278 -14.42 6.72 8.92
N ALA A 279 -13.10 6.54 8.93
CA ALA A 279 -12.43 5.34 8.41
C ALA A 279 -11.47 4.79 9.45
N VAL A 280 -11.63 3.52 9.83
CA VAL A 280 -10.87 2.83 10.88
C VAL A 280 -10.25 1.55 10.32
N ALA A 281 -9.00 1.27 10.67
CA ALA A 281 -8.33 0.03 10.33
C ALA A 281 -8.99 -1.17 11.04
N LEU A 282 -9.55 -2.11 10.30
CA LEU A 282 -10.18 -3.32 10.85
C LEU A 282 -9.18 -4.46 11.09
N SER A 283 -8.02 -4.37 10.45
CA SER A 283 -6.84 -5.21 10.64
C SER A 283 -5.59 -4.33 10.49
N ASP A 284 -4.39 -4.90 10.58
CA ASP A 284 -3.19 -4.16 10.16
C ASP A 284 -3.31 -3.85 8.66
N VAL A 285 -3.28 -2.56 8.32
CA VAL A 285 -3.52 -2.06 6.97
C VAL A 285 -2.31 -1.32 6.43
N GLU A 286 -2.15 -1.43 5.12
CA GLU A 286 -1.32 -0.50 4.37
C GLU A 286 -2.17 0.18 3.32
N LEU A 287 -2.06 1.50 3.28
CA LEU A 287 -2.74 2.36 2.34
C LEU A 287 -1.71 3.04 1.45
N MET A 288 -2.04 3.17 0.16
CA MET A 288 -1.42 4.18 -0.68
C MET A 288 -2.20 5.48 -0.52
N THR A 289 -1.51 6.59 -0.33
CA THR A 289 -2.12 7.90 -0.09
C THR A 289 -1.91 8.81 -1.30
N LEU A 290 -2.99 9.49 -1.69
CA LEU A 290 -2.99 10.46 -2.78
C LEU A 290 -3.39 11.80 -2.23
N ASP A 291 -2.50 12.78 -2.27
CA ASP A 291 -2.85 14.15 -1.92
C ASP A 291 -3.85 14.73 -2.95
N ARG A 292 -4.56 15.78 -2.53
CA ARG A 292 -5.55 16.48 -3.35
C ARG A 292 -5.02 16.95 -4.70
N ALA A 293 -3.83 17.55 -4.75
CA ALA A 293 -3.29 18.10 -5.99
C ALA A 293 -2.94 16.99 -6.98
N SER A 294 -2.30 15.93 -6.49
CA SER A 294 -2.03 14.72 -7.25
C SER A 294 -3.32 14.07 -7.76
N PHE A 295 -4.32 13.91 -6.90
CA PHE A 295 -5.62 13.33 -7.29
C PHE A 295 -6.31 14.15 -8.40
N GLN A 296 -6.40 15.47 -8.25
CA GLN A 296 -7.02 16.35 -9.23
C GLN A 296 -6.26 16.37 -10.56
N SER A 297 -4.92 16.47 -10.51
CA SER A 297 -4.07 16.43 -11.70
C SER A 297 -4.25 15.14 -12.48
N GLN A 298 -4.36 14.00 -11.79
CA GLN A 298 -4.54 12.70 -12.43
C GLN A 298 -5.90 12.55 -13.11
N LEU A 299 -6.98 13.07 -12.51
CA LEU A 299 -8.29 13.09 -13.15
C LEU A 299 -8.34 13.98 -14.41
N GLN A 300 -7.56 15.07 -14.42
CA GLN A 300 -7.44 15.96 -15.57
C GLN A 300 -6.59 15.36 -16.70
N ALA A 301 -5.47 14.72 -16.36
CA ALA A 301 -4.56 14.12 -17.33
C ALA A 301 -5.11 12.86 -18.01
N HIS A 302 -6.02 12.14 -17.33
CA HIS A 302 -6.50 10.81 -17.73
C HIS A 302 -8.03 10.72 -17.76
N PRO A 303 -8.71 11.19 -18.83
CA PRO A 303 -10.18 11.21 -18.93
C PRO A 303 -10.86 9.85 -18.73
N GLU A 304 -10.20 8.76 -19.10
CA GLU A 304 -10.65 7.39 -18.89
C GLU A 304 -10.84 7.06 -17.41
N ARG A 305 -10.01 7.64 -16.52
CA ARG A 305 -10.11 7.46 -15.06
C ARG A 305 -11.28 8.23 -14.48
N SER A 306 -11.45 9.48 -14.91
CA SER A 306 -12.64 10.27 -14.59
C SER A 306 -13.90 9.51 -14.98
N ARG A 307 -13.92 8.89 -16.17
CA ARG A 307 -15.04 8.04 -16.61
C ARG A 307 -15.22 6.80 -15.73
N ALA A 308 -14.15 6.13 -15.30
CA ALA A 308 -14.22 4.99 -14.39
C ALA A 308 -14.79 5.40 -13.02
N LEU A 309 -14.36 6.54 -12.49
CA LEU A 309 -14.86 7.11 -11.23
C LEU A 309 -16.34 7.49 -11.34
N PHE A 310 -16.76 8.15 -12.43
CA PHE A 310 -18.17 8.45 -12.68
C PHE A 310 -19.02 7.18 -12.78
N LYS A 311 -18.50 6.08 -13.35
CA LYS A 311 -19.21 4.79 -13.34
C LYS A 311 -19.37 4.23 -11.92
N VAL A 312 -18.41 4.45 -11.02
CA VAL A 312 -18.53 4.07 -9.60
C VAL A 312 -19.64 4.90 -8.95
N PHE A 313 -19.63 6.23 -9.10
CA PHE A 313 -20.65 7.09 -8.51
C PHE A 313 -22.04 6.85 -9.07
N ALA A 314 -22.19 6.69 -10.38
CA ALA A 314 -23.46 6.37 -11.00
C ALA A 314 -24.03 5.02 -10.51
N ARG A 315 -23.17 4.03 -10.23
CA ARG A 315 -23.60 2.77 -9.59
C ARG A 315 -24.06 3.01 -8.16
N ARG A 316 -23.28 3.73 -7.35
CA ARG A 316 -23.65 4.06 -5.95
C ARG A 316 -24.98 4.83 -5.88
N MET A 317 -25.16 5.82 -6.75
CA MET A 317 -26.40 6.61 -6.83
C MET A 317 -27.61 5.73 -7.18
N ARG A 318 -27.50 4.87 -8.20
CA ARG A 318 -28.58 3.92 -8.53
C ARG A 318 -28.91 2.98 -7.37
N SER A 319 -27.90 2.48 -6.65
CA SER A 319 -28.13 1.64 -5.48
C SER A 319 -28.82 2.40 -4.33
N MET A 320 -28.51 3.69 -4.16
CA MET A 320 -29.20 4.54 -3.19
C MET A 320 -30.65 4.81 -3.58
N ASP A 321 -30.93 5.07 -4.87
CA ASP A 321 -32.29 5.25 -5.38
C ASP A 321 -33.12 3.98 -5.20
N GLU A 322 -32.54 2.82 -5.50
CA GLU A 322 -33.19 1.51 -5.32
C GLU A 322 -33.49 1.23 -3.84
N LEU A 323 -32.52 1.47 -2.95
CA LEU A 323 -32.72 1.36 -1.51
C LEU A 323 -33.84 2.30 -1.04
N ALA A 324 -33.87 3.55 -1.51
CA ALA A 324 -34.92 4.50 -1.15
C ALA A 324 -36.31 4.01 -1.58
N MET A 325 -36.43 3.44 -2.79
CA MET A 325 -37.68 2.85 -3.27
C MET A 325 -38.11 1.63 -2.44
N VAL A 326 -37.18 0.74 -2.12
CA VAL A 326 -37.44 -0.45 -1.30
C VAL A 326 -37.89 -0.04 0.10
N LEU A 327 -37.21 0.90 0.75
CA LEU A 327 -37.57 1.38 2.08
C LEU A 327 -38.92 2.10 2.10
N ALA A 328 -39.26 2.86 1.04
CA ALA A 328 -40.49 3.63 0.97
C ALA A 328 -41.73 2.80 0.65
N PHE A 329 -41.61 1.75 -0.18
CA PHE A 329 -42.77 1.08 -0.77
C PHE A 329 -42.81 -0.44 -0.58
N ALA A 330 -41.69 -1.10 -0.29
CA ALA A 330 -41.65 -2.56 -0.20
C ALA A 330 -42.15 -3.08 1.16
N ARG A 331 -42.74 -4.27 1.13
CA ARG A 331 -43.20 -4.99 2.32
C ARG A 331 -41.99 -5.47 3.15
N PRO A 332 -42.16 -5.74 4.46
CA PRO A 332 -41.05 -6.16 5.32
C PRO A 332 -40.26 -7.37 4.82
N ASP A 333 -40.93 -8.35 4.22
CA ASP A 333 -40.31 -9.54 3.60
C ASP A 333 -39.44 -9.17 2.39
N GLU A 334 -39.95 -8.30 1.51
CA GLU A 334 -39.21 -7.82 0.34
C GLU A 334 -37.98 -6.98 0.73
N ARG A 335 -38.09 -6.17 1.80
CA ARG A 335 -36.96 -5.41 2.35
C ARG A 335 -35.88 -6.33 2.95
N LEU A 336 -36.29 -7.44 3.57
CA LEU A 336 -35.35 -8.43 4.08
C LEU A 336 -34.63 -9.19 2.97
N ASP A 337 -35.33 -9.55 1.90
CA ASP A 337 -34.71 -10.17 0.74
C ASP A 337 -33.70 -9.21 0.09
N PHE A 338 -34.07 -7.93 -0.06
CA PHE A 338 -33.14 -6.90 -0.53
C PHE A 338 -31.91 -6.75 0.37
N ALA A 339 -32.11 -6.70 1.70
CA ALA A 339 -31.01 -6.62 2.66
C ALA A 339 -30.10 -7.86 2.58
N LEU A 340 -30.66 -9.05 2.38
CA LEU A 340 -29.91 -10.30 2.29
C LEU A 340 -29.09 -10.37 1.00
N ASP A 341 -29.64 -9.91 -0.13
CA ASP A 341 -28.92 -9.81 -1.39
C ASP A 341 -27.82 -8.75 -1.34
N ALA A 342 -28.06 -7.63 -0.68
CA ALA A 342 -27.04 -6.61 -0.42
C ALA A 342 -25.90 -7.17 0.47
N ALA A 343 -26.24 -7.88 1.55
CA ALA A 343 -25.27 -8.54 2.43
C ALA A 343 -24.43 -9.59 1.67
N ARG A 344 -25.06 -10.39 0.80
CA ARG A 344 -24.38 -11.37 -0.06
C ARG A 344 -23.43 -10.69 -1.05
N SER A 345 -23.88 -9.59 -1.67
CA SER A 345 -23.08 -8.84 -2.65
C SER A 345 -21.86 -8.18 -1.99
N GLY A 346 -22.03 -7.65 -0.77
CA GLY A 346 -20.96 -7.05 0.04
C GLY A 346 -20.09 -8.03 0.83
N ALA A 347 -20.41 -9.33 0.81
CA ALA A 347 -19.63 -10.36 1.50
C ALA A 347 -18.26 -10.58 0.85
N ASN A 348 -17.24 -10.76 1.68
CA ASN A 348 -15.87 -11.05 1.24
C ASN A 348 -15.61 -12.56 1.17
N PRO A 349 -14.78 -13.07 0.25
CA PRO A 349 -14.44 -14.49 0.23
C PRO A 349 -13.75 -14.91 1.55
N ASP A 350 -14.10 -16.09 2.07
CA ASP A 350 -13.44 -16.66 3.24
C ASP A 350 -11.97 -16.97 2.91
N PRO A 351 -11.01 -16.55 3.76
CA PRO A 351 -9.58 -16.77 3.51
C PRO A 351 -9.17 -18.24 3.37
N LYS A 352 -9.89 -19.16 4.02
CA LYS A 352 -9.62 -20.60 3.99
C LYS A 352 -10.49 -21.33 2.95
N GLN A 353 -11.68 -20.78 2.66
CA GLN A 353 -12.66 -21.37 1.74
C GLN A 353 -13.17 -20.31 0.73
N PRO A 354 -12.43 -19.99 -0.34
CA PRO A 354 -12.75 -18.86 -1.24
C PRO A 354 -14.13 -18.91 -1.92
N LEU A 355 -14.75 -20.10 -1.96
CA LEU A 355 -16.11 -20.31 -2.48
C LEU A 355 -17.20 -19.85 -1.50
N ILE A 356 -16.89 -19.75 -0.21
CA ILE A 356 -17.78 -19.19 0.81
C ILE A 356 -17.56 -17.69 0.89
N ARG A 357 -18.64 -16.93 0.93
CA ARG A 357 -18.61 -15.46 1.05
C ARG A 357 -19.12 -15.08 2.42
N VAL A 358 -18.32 -14.41 3.22
CA VAL A 358 -18.64 -14.02 4.60
C VAL A 358 -18.96 -12.53 4.67
N PHE A 359 -20.18 -12.22 5.10
CA PHE A 359 -20.60 -10.89 5.50
C PHE A 359 -20.38 -10.72 7.01
N ARG A 360 -19.75 -9.62 7.43
CA ARG A 360 -19.54 -9.29 8.85
C ARG A 360 -20.76 -8.54 9.39
N GLY A 361 -21.80 -9.28 9.73
CA GLY A 361 -23.01 -8.81 10.40
C GLY A 361 -23.96 -9.99 10.60
N GLY A 362 -24.76 -9.97 11.67
CA GLY A 362 -25.76 -11.00 12.00
C GLY A 362 -27.19 -10.52 11.79
N PRO A 363 -28.18 -11.11 12.50
CA PRO A 363 -29.59 -10.74 12.40
C PRO A 363 -29.86 -9.24 12.61
N ARG A 364 -29.25 -8.65 13.64
CA ARG A 364 -29.36 -7.22 13.94
C ARG A 364 -28.94 -6.32 12.79
N GLU A 365 -27.80 -6.61 12.16
CA GLU A 365 -27.28 -5.79 11.06
C GLU A 365 -28.21 -5.90 9.83
N LEU A 366 -28.67 -7.12 9.55
CA LEU A 366 -29.61 -7.36 8.45
C LEU A 366 -30.94 -6.64 8.68
N ALA A 367 -31.43 -6.62 9.92
CA ALA A 367 -32.64 -5.90 10.30
C ALA A 367 -32.51 -4.39 10.11
N LEU A 368 -31.36 -3.81 10.47
CA LEU A 368 -31.04 -2.41 10.23
C LEU A 368 -31.01 -2.09 8.72
N MET A 369 -30.36 -2.94 7.92
CA MET A 369 -30.30 -2.78 6.45
C MET A 369 -31.69 -2.81 5.80
N GLY A 370 -32.58 -3.70 6.26
CA GLY A 370 -33.95 -3.84 5.75
C GLY A 370 -34.98 -2.89 6.40
N ALA A 371 -34.59 -2.10 7.41
CA ALA A 371 -35.50 -1.35 8.25
C ALA A 371 -36.70 -2.19 8.74
N VAL A 372 -36.40 -3.34 9.36
CA VAL A 372 -37.37 -4.27 9.93
C VAL A 372 -37.01 -4.62 11.38
N ALA A 373 -37.91 -5.32 12.07
CA ALA A 373 -37.64 -5.87 13.39
C ALA A 373 -36.60 -7.01 13.32
N GLU A 374 -35.75 -7.12 14.34
CA GLU A 374 -34.66 -8.11 14.39
C GLU A 374 -35.18 -9.55 14.37
N GLU A 375 -36.36 -9.78 14.97
CA GLU A 375 -37.03 -11.08 14.99
C GLU A 375 -37.40 -11.56 13.57
N LEU A 376 -37.76 -10.64 12.68
CA LEU A 376 -38.05 -10.98 11.27
C LEU A 376 -36.77 -11.32 10.50
N ALA A 377 -35.69 -10.59 10.76
CA ALA A 377 -34.38 -10.89 10.16
C ALA A 377 -33.84 -12.25 10.62
N LEU A 378 -33.97 -12.55 11.92
CA LEU A 378 -33.60 -13.85 12.48
C LEU A 378 -34.39 -14.98 11.82
N ALA A 379 -35.72 -14.88 11.78
CA ALA A 379 -36.58 -15.90 11.15
C ALA A 379 -36.23 -16.13 9.67
N ARG A 380 -35.90 -15.06 8.93
CA ARG A 380 -35.48 -15.15 7.53
C ARG A 380 -34.13 -15.85 7.35
N LEU A 381 -33.17 -15.59 8.25
CA LEU A 381 -31.87 -16.25 8.27
C LEU A 381 -31.97 -17.72 8.66
N GLU A 382 -32.79 -18.07 9.66
CA GLU A 382 -33.08 -19.46 10.04
C GLU A 382 -33.68 -20.25 8.88
N LEU A 383 -34.62 -19.66 8.14
CA LEU A 383 -35.20 -20.28 6.94
C LEU A 383 -34.14 -20.52 5.86
N ALA A 384 -33.29 -19.53 5.58
CA ALA A 384 -32.22 -19.66 4.58
C ALA A 384 -31.17 -20.72 4.99
N ALA A 385 -30.86 -20.80 6.29
CA ALA A 385 -29.96 -21.80 6.84
C ALA A 385 -30.54 -23.22 6.75
N ALA A 386 -31.82 -23.39 7.07
CA ALA A 386 -32.53 -24.66 6.92
C ALA A 386 -32.57 -25.15 5.45
N GLN A 387 -32.50 -24.22 4.49
CA GLN A 387 -32.41 -24.51 3.05
C GLN A 387 -30.96 -24.74 2.57
N GLY A 388 -29.96 -24.68 3.46
CA GLY A 388 -28.55 -24.86 3.11
C GLY A 388 -27.95 -23.72 2.28
N GLN A 389 -28.58 -22.53 2.25
CA GLN A 389 -28.12 -21.40 1.45
C GLN A 389 -27.04 -20.57 2.14
N LEU A 390 -26.99 -20.62 3.47
CA LEU A 390 -26.07 -19.89 4.31
C LEU A 390 -25.92 -20.54 5.70
N GLU A 391 -24.89 -20.14 6.42
CA GLU A 391 -24.75 -20.30 7.87
C GLU A 391 -24.67 -18.90 8.49
N PHE A 392 -25.10 -18.73 9.75
CA PHE A 392 -24.97 -17.44 10.41
C PHE A 392 -24.72 -17.54 11.92
N SER A 393 -24.24 -16.43 12.47
CA SER A 393 -24.05 -16.15 13.89
C SER A 393 -24.48 -14.70 14.16
N ASP A 394 -24.41 -14.25 15.41
CA ASP A 394 -24.69 -12.86 15.78
C ASP A 394 -23.80 -11.83 15.07
N ARG A 395 -22.64 -12.27 14.53
CA ARG A 395 -21.62 -11.37 13.97
C ARG A 395 -21.27 -11.65 12.51
N HIS A 396 -21.72 -12.76 11.94
CA HIS A 396 -21.35 -13.16 10.58
C HIS A 396 -22.47 -13.92 9.89
N ILE A 397 -22.60 -13.74 8.59
CA ILE A 397 -23.41 -14.56 7.68
C ILE A 397 -22.47 -15.11 6.60
N SER A 398 -22.40 -16.43 6.47
CA SER A 398 -21.59 -17.17 5.51
C SER A 398 -22.47 -17.70 4.39
N PHE A 399 -22.34 -17.18 3.18
CA PHE A 399 -23.13 -17.57 2.03
C PHE A 399 -22.44 -18.71 1.27
N HIS A 400 -23.19 -19.78 0.99
CA HIS A 400 -22.73 -20.88 0.15
C HIS A 400 -22.88 -20.54 -1.35
N PRO A 401 -22.09 -21.19 -2.23
CA PRO A 401 -22.24 -21.11 -3.68
C PRO A 401 -23.67 -21.50 -4.08
N ARG A 402 -24.22 -20.79 -5.06
CA ARG A 402 -25.53 -21.13 -5.65
C ARG A 402 -25.44 -22.34 -6.56
#